data_AF-A0AAJ2KXN7-F1
#
_entry.id   AF-A0AAJ2KXN7-F1
#
_cell.length_a   1.000
_cell.length_b   1.000
_cell.length_c   1.000
_cell.angle_alpha   90.00
_cell.angle_beta   90.00
_cell.angle_gamma   90.00
#
_symmetry.space_group_name_H-M   'P 1'
#
loop_
_entity.id
_entity.type
_entity.pdbx_description
1 polymer ?
#
loop_
_entity_poly.entity_id
_entity_poly.type
_entity_poly.pdbx_seq_one_letter_code
_entity_poly.pdbx_strand_id
1 'polypeptide(L)'
;MKKIIGVFLVFFLVMLTACNQTVEEDPQEEQPVEENEEDGMEEEVIDEEETDGEQRENGEHEDGNDVESPGEVENGEGEIELADEKELTFEIEGQTETRVAQFNRSELGYGIYVLEGYTLHSEEPGRDVLVFNNDGDFFTRIIPHGNEASSEELKDAIEEHAQGEIETLQELPMSGLQYALKESVEISGERTTIYHLAKEAEGELFQLTVFLPAKEAQEGVAPSMLAMLETVHP
;
A
#
# COMPACT_ATOMS: atom_id res chain seq x y z
N MET A 1 38.29 -9.24 -38.42
CA MET A 1 39.55 -9.79 -37.87
C MET A 1 40.59 -8.69 -37.73
N LYS A 2 40.81 -8.19 -36.51
CA LYS A 2 42.07 -7.57 -36.05
C LYS A 2 41.99 -7.52 -34.51
N LYS A 3 42.93 -8.19 -33.85
CA LYS A 3 43.07 -8.34 -32.40
C LYS A 3 44.07 -7.33 -31.87
N ILE A 4 43.82 -6.65 -30.75
CA ILE A 4 44.81 -6.09 -29.78
C ILE A 4 44.04 -5.88 -28.45
N ILE A 5 43.93 -6.82 -27.50
CA ILE A 5 44.86 -7.20 -26.41
C ILE A 5 45.56 -6.01 -25.75
N GLY A 6 45.10 -5.65 -24.55
CA GLY A 6 45.76 -4.68 -23.68
C GLY A 6 45.19 -4.68 -22.27
N VAL A 7 45.45 -5.76 -21.52
CA VAL A 7 45.26 -5.83 -20.06
C VAL A 7 46.29 -4.91 -19.41
N PHE A 8 45.84 -3.89 -18.68
CA PHE A 8 46.69 -3.10 -17.79
C PHE A 8 46.18 -3.23 -16.37
N LEU A 9 46.68 -4.26 -15.70
CA LEU A 9 46.54 -4.52 -14.28
C LEU A 9 47.61 -3.68 -13.55
N VAL A 10 47.21 -2.56 -12.95
CA VAL A 10 48.07 -1.81 -12.04
C VAL A 10 47.57 -2.01 -10.61
N PHE A 11 48.29 -2.88 -9.94
CA PHE A 11 48.31 -3.08 -8.50
C PHE A 11 48.87 -1.81 -7.85
N PHE A 12 48.06 -1.08 -7.07
CA PHE A 12 48.57 -0.05 -6.16
C PHE A 12 48.12 -0.37 -4.74
N LEU A 13 49.12 -0.71 -3.93
CA LEU A 13 49.02 -1.27 -2.60
C LEU A 13 49.38 -0.18 -1.58
N VAL A 14 48.51 -0.02 -0.57
CA VAL A 14 48.76 0.50 0.80
C VAL A 14 49.08 1.98 0.99
N MET A 15 48.24 2.67 1.79
CA MET A 15 48.63 3.24 3.09
C MET A 15 47.40 3.42 3.99
N LEU A 16 47.26 2.55 4.99
CA LEU A 16 46.41 2.76 6.16
C LEU A 16 47.11 3.78 7.08
N THR A 17 46.50 4.95 7.27
CA THR A 17 46.87 5.87 8.35
C THR A 17 45.90 5.69 9.51
N ALA A 18 46.35 4.96 10.52
CA ALA A 18 45.79 4.97 11.85
C ALA A 18 46.11 6.32 12.52
N CYS A 19 45.09 7.08 12.91
CA CYS A 19 45.22 8.10 13.94
C CYS A 19 44.84 7.45 15.28
N ASN A 20 45.86 7.01 16.00
CA ASN A 20 45.81 6.64 17.41
C ASN A 20 46.17 7.88 18.22
N GLN A 21 45.23 8.44 18.98
CA GLN A 21 45.54 9.40 20.05
C GLN A 21 45.30 8.71 21.39
N THR A 22 46.40 8.42 22.06
CA THR A 22 46.51 7.86 23.40
C THR A 22 46.16 8.90 24.47
N VAL A 23 45.30 8.55 25.41
CA VAL A 23 45.33 9.04 26.79
C VAL A 23 45.21 7.83 27.72
N GLU A 24 46.37 7.48 28.27
CA GLU A 24 46.73 6.99 29.62
C GLU A 24 46.03 5.76 30.27
N GLU A 25 46.90 4.84 30.69
CA GLU A 25 46.78 3.59 31.48
C GLU A 25 46.26 3.89 32.92
N ASP A 26 45.72 3.03 33.80
CA ASP A 26 45.80 1.59 34.15
C ASP A 26 44.82 1.37 35.36
N PRO A 27 44.67 0.22 36.07
CA PRO A 27 44.68 -1.22 35.74
C PRO A 27 43.42 -2.00 36.20
N GLN A 28 43.22 -3.15 35.54
CA GLN A 28 42.81 -4.48 36.07
C GLN A 28 41.56 -4.64 36.97
N GLU A 29 40.62 -5.48 36.50
CA GLU A 29 40.35 -6.77 37.14
C GLU A 29 39.74 -7.78 36.14
N GLU A 30 40.03 -9.06 36.39
CA GLU A 30 39.93 -10.21 35.49
C GLU A 30 38.50 -10.81 35.39
N GLN A 31 38.32 -11.56 34.29
CA GLN A 31 37.23 -12.46 33.83
C GLN A 31 36.56 -13.35 34.93
N PRO A 32 35.41 -14.05 34.70
CA PRO A 32 35.03 -14.68 33.42
C PRO A 32 33.54 -14.78 33.01
N VAL A 33 33.45 -15.26 31.76
CA VAL A 33 32.35 -15.81 30.96
C VAL A 33 31.48 -16.83 31.70
N GLU A 34 30.17 -16.82 31.43
CA GLU A 34 29.36 -18.05 31.32
C GLU A 34 28.47 -17.99 30.07
N GLU A 35 28.75 -18.91 29.14
CA GLU A 35 27.78 -19.47 28.20
C GLU A 35 26.78 -20.33 28.98
N ASN A 36 25.52 -20.35 28.53
CA ASN A 36 24.63 -21.48 28.78
C ASN A 36 23.71 -21.67 27.56
N GLU A 37 23.94 -22.76 26.85
CA GLU A 37 22.97 -23.50 26.04
C GLU A 37 22.47 -24.69 26.87
N GLU A 38 21.15 -24.92 26.89
CA GLU A 38 20.43 -26.22 26.87
C GLU A 38 18.95 -25.91 27.23
N ASP A 39 18.01 -26.10 26.31
CA ASP A 39 17.27 -27.34 26.03
C ASP A 39 16.06 -27.54 26.96
N GLY A 40 14.94 -27.99 26.42
CA GLY A 40 13.74 -28.30 27.21
C GLY A 40 12.41 -28.01 26.53
N MET A 41 12.05 -28.89 25.59
CA MET A 41 10.72 -29.13 25.04
C MET A 41 9.73 -29.58 26.15
N GLU A 42 8.54 -28.98 26.21
CA GLU A 42 7.34 -29.61 26.80
C GLU A 42 6.13 -29.36 25.88
N GLU A 43 5.71 -30.42 25.17
CA GLU A 43 4.35 -30.62 24.67
C GLU A 43 3.42 -30.91 25.86
N GLU A 44 2.22 -30.33 25.87
CA GLU A 44 1.07 -30.98 26.50
C GLU A 44 -0.01 -31.26 25.46
N VAL A 45 -0.34 -32.54 25.39
CA VAL A 45 -1.44 -33.17 24.67
C VAL A 45 -2.46 -33.61 25.72
N ILE A 46 -3.72 -33.17 25.61
CA ILE A 46 -4.93 -33.85 26.11
C ILE A 46 -6.05 -33.38 25.16
N ASP A 47 -6.47 -34.14 24.14
CA ASP A 47 -7.24 -35.39 24.11
C ASP A 47 -8.73 -35.23 24.49
N GLU A 48 -9.52 -36.00 23.74
CA GLU A 48 -10.89 -35.84 23.28
C GLU A 48 -11.95 -36.09 24.37
N GLU A 49 -13.13 -35.47 24.22
CA GLU A 49 -14.39 -36.15 24.56
C GLU A 49 -15.29 -36.21 23.34
N GLU A 50 -15.50 -37.43 22.88
CA GLU A 50 -16.62 -37.84 22.04
C GLU A 50 -17.96 -37.54 22.72
N THR A 51 -18.97 -37.19 21.92
CA THR A 51 -20.30 -37.77 22.12
C THR A 51 -20.93 -38.09 20.76
N ASP A 52 -20.97 -39.39 20.50
CA ASP A 52 -21.75 -40.09 19.49
C ASP A 52 -23.27 -39.88 19.67
N GLY A 53 -24.05 -39.96 18.59
CA GLY A 53 -25.51 -39.82 18.66
C GLY A 53 -26.29 -39.60 17.35
N GLU A 54 -26.08 -40.48 16.37
CA GLU A 54 -27.08 -41.02 15.41
C GLU A 54 -28.17 -40.12 14.74
N GLN A 55 -27.99 -39.96 13.41
CA GLN A 55 -28.88 -40.41 12.31
C GLN A 55 -30.33 -39.86 12.19
N ARG A 56 -30.63 -39.23 11.03
CA ARG A 56 -31.70 -39.65 10.08
C ARG A 56 -31.69 -38.86 8.76
N GLU A 57 -31.82 -39.63 7.67
CA GLU A 57 -31.97 -39.21 6.27
C GLU A 57 -33.26 -38.41 6.01
N ASN A 58 -33.23 -37.53 5.01
CA ASN A 58 -33.77 -37.73 3.66
C ASN A 58 -34.50 -36.49 3.13
N GLY A 59 -34.26 -36.13 1.86
CA GLY A 59 -35.15 -35.25 1.11
C GLY A 59 -34.45 -34.31 0.13
N GLU A 60 -34.06 -34.83 -1.04
CA GLU A 60 -33.89 -34.02 -2.26
C GLU A 60 -35.24 -33.39 -2.68
N HIS A 61 -35.22 -32.09 -3.00
CA HIS A 61 -36.14 -31.52 -3.98
C HIS A 61 -35.47 -30.37 -4.74
N GLU A 62 -35.35 -30.54 -6.05
CA GLU A 62 -35.02 -29.50 -7.02
C GLU A 62 -36.18 -28.52 -7.22
N ASP A 63 -35.79 -27.34 -7.71
CA ASP A 63 -36.49 -26.47 -8.67
C ASP A 63 -36.99 -25.12 -8.14
N GLY A 64 -36.80 -24.09 -8.98
CA GLY A 64 -37.57 -22.86 -8.92
C GLY A 64 -36.81 -21.58 -8.61
N ASN A 65 -36.20 -21.02 -9.64
CA ASN A 65 -35.84 -19.62 -9.84
C ASN A 65 -36.92 -18.62 -9.36
N ASP A 66 -36.55 -17.67 -8.50
CA ASP A 66 -37.17 -16.33 -8.47
C ASP A 66 -36.16 -15.27 -7.99
N VAL A 67 -35.94 -14.30 -8.89
CA VAL A 67 -35.17 -13.08 -8.67
C VAL A 67 -36.09 -12.10 -7.96
N GLU A 68 -35.83 -11.82 -6.69
CA GLU A 68 -36.39 -10.65 -6.01
C GLU A 68 -35.25 -9.70 -5.62
N SER A 69 -35.29 -8.52 -6.23
CA SER A 69 -34.63 -7.31 -5.77
C SER A 69 -35.34 -6.81 -4.50
N PRO A 70 -34.59 -6.46 -3.45
CA PRO A 70 -35.00 -5.40 -2.53
C PRO A 70 -33.95 -4.28 -2.63
N GLY A 71 -34.31 -3.03 -2.86
CA GLY A 71 -35.34 -2.29 -2.14
C GLY A 71 -34.61 -1.31 -1.22
N GLU A 72 -34.79 -0.02 -1.48
CA GLU A 72 -34.34 1.10 -0.65
C GLU A 72 -34.66 0.86 0.84
N VAL A 73 -33.71 1.19 1.71
CA VAL A 73 -33.95 1.34 3.15
C VAL A 73 -33.61 2.75 3.59
N GLU A 74 -34.64 3.44 4.10
CA GLU A 74 -34.57 4.68 4.85
C GLU A 74 -33.84 4.51 6.18
N ASN A 75 -32.98 5.49 6.48
CA ASN A 75 -32.66 6.09 7.78
C ASN A 75 -32.86 5.24 9.05
N GLY A 76 -31.80 4.54 9.44
CA GLY A 76 -31.49 4.22 10.83
C GLY A 76 -30.10 4.73 11.15
N GLU A 77 -29.92 5.37 12.31
CA GLU A 77 -28.60 5.67 12.89
C GLU A 77 -27.89 4.32 13.15
N GLY A 78 -27.14 3.84 12.17
CA GLY A 78 -26.56 2.51 12.14
C GLY A 78 -25.12 2.57 11.68
N GLU A 79 -24.27 1.85 12.41
CA GLU A 79 -22.93 1.48 11.96
C GLU A 79 -23.05 0.90 10.54
N ILE A 80 -22.38 1.52 9.57
CA ILE A 80 -22.42 1.08 8.18
C ILE A 80 -21.69 -0.26 8.12
N GLU A 81 -22.42 -1.37 8.06
CA GLU A 81 -21.84 -2.66 7.72
C GLU A 81 -21.35 -2.59 6.27
N LEU A 82 -20.04 -2.47 6.11
CA LEU A 82 -19.37 -2.51 4.82
C LEU A 82 -19.36 -3.96 4.32
N ALA A 83 -19.71 -4.15 3.06
CA ALA A 83 -19.60 -5.46 2.43
C ALA A 83 -18.12 -5.87 2.29
N ASP A 84 -17.84 -7.16 2.43
CA ASP A 84 -16.48 -7.71 2.23
C ASP A 84 -15.99 -7.49 0.79
N GLU A 85 -16.91 -7.37 -0.17
CA GLU A 85 -16.62 -7.17 -1.59
C GLU A 85 -17.44 -6.03 -2.19
N LYS A 86 -16.87 -5.36 -3.20
CA LYS A 86 -17.54 -4.31 -3.97
C LYS A 86 -17.13 -4.34 -5.43
N GLU A 87 -18.09 -4.19 -6.33
CA GLU A 87 -17.81 -3.96 -7.75
C GLU A 87 -17.34 -2.52 -7.96
N LEU A 88 -16.16 -2.36 -8.57
CA LEU A 88 -15.62 -1.08 -8.99
C LEU A 88 -15.75 -0.96 -10.51
N THR A 89 -16.42 0.09 -10.96
CA THR A 89 -16.62 0.41 -12.38
C THR A 89 -15.79 1.62 -12.77
N PHE A 90 -14.97 1.49 -13.81
CA PHE A 90 -14.10 2.57 -14.32
C PHE A 90 -13.83 2.40 -15.81
N GLU A 91 -13.30 3.44 -16.45
CA GLU A 91 -13.01 3.42 -17.89
C GLU A 91 -11.52 3.14 -18.17
N ILE A 92 -11.26 2.20 -19.10
CA ILE A 92 -9.94 1.94 -19.68
C ILE A 92 -10.07 2.12 -21.19
N GLU A 93 -9.26 3.01 -21.77
CA GLU A 93 -9.28 3.29 -23.22
C GLU A 93 -10.69 3.57 -23.79
N GLY A 94 -11.57 4.20 -22.99
CA GLY A 94 -12.95 4.52 -23.36
C GLY A 94 -13.93 3.33 -23.31
N GLN A 95 -13.51 2.19 -22.77
CA GLN A 95 -14.37 1.05 -22.46
C GLN A 95 -14.64 1.01 -20.96
N THR A 96 -15.91 0.84 -20.59
CA THR A 96 -16.29 0.61 -19.20
C THR A 96 -15.89 -0.81 -18.79
N GLU A 97 -15.09 -0.92 -17.74
CA GLU A 97 -14.78 -2.17 -17.07
C GLU A 97 -15.42 -2.21 -15.69
N THR A 98 -15.71 -3.42 -15.20
CA THR A 98 -16.18 -3.66 -13.83
C THR A 98 -15.43 -4.84 -13.26
N ARG A 99 -14.85 -4.66 -12.07
CA ARG A 99 -14.04 -5.67 -11.39
C ARG A 99 -14.42 -5.70 -9.91
N VAL A 100 -14.39 -6.89 -9.31
CA VAL A 100 -14.64 -7.06 -7.87
C VAL A 100 -13.38 -6.69 -7.09
N ALA A 101 -13.55 -5.91 -6.03
CA ALA A 101 -12.51 -5.52 -5.09
C ALA A 101 -12.86 -6.02 -3.68
N GLN A 102 -11.84 -6.37 -2.91
CA GLN A 102 -11.95 -6.88 -1.55
C GLN A 102 -11.73 -5.76 -0.55
N PHE A 103 -12.57 -5.69 0.48
CA PHE A 103 -12.40 -4.73 1.56
C PHE A 103 -11.12 -5.04 2.36
N ASN A 104 -10.30 -4.02 2.55
CA ASN A 104 -9.08 -4.07 3.35
C ASN A 104 -9.14 -2.97 4.41
N ARG A 105 -8.85 -3.34 5.66
CA ARG A 105 -8.75 -2.41 6.78
C ARG A 105 -7.28 -2.14 7.08
N SER A 106 -6.92 -0.86 7.09
CA SER A 106 -5.60 -0.38 7.48
C SER A 106 -5.46 -0.35 9.00
N GLU A 107 -4.23 -0.59 9.49
CA GLU A 107 -3.88 -0.34 10.90
C GLU A 107 -3.89 1.16 11.25
N LEU A 108 -3.87 2.04 10.24
CA LEU A 108 -3.98 3.49 10.41
C LEU A 108 -5.43 3.97 10.62
N GLY A 109 -6.40 3.05 10.70
CA GLY A 109 -7.76 3.38 11.08
C GLY A 109 -8.68 3.78 9.92
N TYR A 110 -8.38 3.32 8.71
CA TYR A 110 -9.22 3.55 7.52
C TYR A 110 -9.48 2.24 6.76
N GLY A 111 -10.48 2.24 5.88
CA GLY A 111 -10.82 1.16 4.95
C GLY A 111 -10.62 1.53 3.48
N ILE A 112 -10.33 0.54 2.64
CA ILE A 112 -10.23 0.67 1.18
C ILE A 112 -10.60 -0.65 0.49
N TYR A 113 -11.26 -0.59 -0.66
CA TYR A 113 -11.47 -1.75 -1.51
C TYR A 113 -10.32 -1.92 -2.50
N VAL A 114 -9.65 -3.07 -2.44
CA VAL A 114 -8.46 -3.38 -3.23
C VAL A 114 -8.79 -4.42 -4.31
N LEU A 115 -8.47 -4.11 -5.56
CA LEU A 115 -8.63 -5.00 -6.71
C LEU A 115 -7.62 -6.14 -6.67
N GLU A 116 -7.98 -7.28 -7.28
CA GLU A 116 -7.02 -8.34 -7.58
C GLU A 116 -5.82 -7.80 -8.38
N GLY A 117 -4.62 -8.28 -8.05
CA GLY A 117 -3.36 -7.81 -8.66
C GLY A 117 -2.77 -6.58 -7.98
N TYR A 118 -3.38 -6.09 -6.89
CA TYR A 118 -2.82 -5.06 -6.02
C TYR A 118 -2.70 -5.56 -4.59
N THR A 119 -1.81 -4.93 -3.83
CA THR A 119 -1.64 -5.22 -2.40
C THR A 119 -1.46 -3.93 -1.62
N LEU A 120 -2.11 -3.85 -0.45
CA LEU A 120 -1.91 -2.78 0.51
C LEU A 120 -0.90 -3.22 1.58
N HIS A 121 0.11 -2.39 1.83
CA HIS A 121 1.15 -2.63 2.83
C HIS A 121 1.36 -1.41 3.71
N SER A 122 1.66 -1.60 4.98
CA SER A 122 2.09 -0.49 5.84
C SER A 122 3.58 -0.17 5.65
N GLU A 123 3.90 1.12 5.61
CA GLU A 123 5.25 1.68 5.51
C GLU A 123 5.45 2.65 6.69
N GLU A 124 6.58 2.53 7.40
CA GLU A 124 6.89 3.39 8.53
C GLU A 124 7.61 4.68 8.07
N PRO A 125 7.27 5.88 8.62
CA PRO A 125 6.23 6.13 9.61
C PRO A 125 4.85 6.44 8.99
N GLY A 126 3.81 5.81 9.55
CA GLY A 126 2.42 6.24 9.51
C GLY A 126 1.82 6.41 8.11
N ARG A 127 2.13 5.51 7.17
CA ARG A 127 1.54 5.53 5.83
C ARG A 127 1.33 4.12 5.33
N ASP A 128 0.42 3.96 4.40
CA ASP A 128 0.28 2.72 3.64
C ASP A 128 0.68 2.94 2.18
N VAL A 129 1.04 1.84 1.53
CA VAL A 129 1.43 1.78 0.13
C VAL A 129 0.57 0.74 -0.58
N LEU A 130 -0.23 1.21 -1.53
CA LEU A 130 -0.96 0.36 -2.47
C LEU A 130 -0.08 0.11 -3.69
N VAL A 131 0.32 -1.13 -3.93
CA VAL A 131 1.29 -1.51 -4.97
C VAL A 131 0.62 -2.35 -6.04
N PHE A 132 0.95 -2.11 -7.31
CA PHE A 132 0.59 -3.01 -8.40
C PHE A 132 1.57 -4.20 -8.46
N ASN A 133 1.06 -5.42 -8.31
CA ASN A 133 1.90 -6.60 -8.08
C ASN A 133 2.75 -7.00 -9.29
N ASN A 134 2.33 -6.62 -10.52
CA ASN A 134 3.10 -6.95 -11.72
C ASN A 134 4.26 -5.98 -11.97
N ASP A 135 4.21 -4.76 -11.41
CA ASP A 135 5.25 -3.74 -11.54
C ASP A 135 5.15 -2.76 -10.37
N GLY A 136 6.04 -2.95 -9.39
CA GLY A 136 6.03 -2.18 -8.13
C GLY A 136 6.45 -0.72 -8.28
N ASP A 137 6.89 -0.29 -9.48
CA ASP A 137 7.11 1.14 -9.75
C ASP A 137 5.78 1.90 -9.84
N PHE A 138 4.66 1.19 -10.06
CA PHE A 138 3.32 1.73 -9.89
C PHE A 138 2.85 1.51 -8.46
N PHE A 139 2.76 2.59 -7.70
CA PHE A 139 2.25 2.54 -6.33
C PHE A 139 1.59 3.84 -5.92
N THR A 140 0.75 3.77 -4.90
CA THR A 140 0.17 4.94 -4.23
C THR A 140 0.56 4.94 -2.77
N ARG A 141 1.00 6.09 -2.24
CA ARG A 141 1.09 6.30 -0.79
C ARG A 141 -0.21 6.92 -0.28
N ILE A 142 -0.71 6.40 0.84
CA ILE A 142 -1.93 6.83 1.51
C ILE A 142 -1.56 7.26 2.92
N ILE A 143 -1.91 8.49 3.28
CA ILE A 143 -1.69 9.04 4.62
C ILE A 143 -3.02 9.60 5.11
N PRO A 144 -3.67 8.97 6.11
CA PRO A 144 -4.77 9.59 6.81
C PRO A 144 -4.25 10.74 7.66
N HIS A 145 -4.91 11.88 7.53
CA HIS A 145 -4.73 13.04 8.38
C HIS A 145 -6.06 13.25 9.10
N GLY A 146 -6.03 13.18 10.43
CA GLY A 146 -7.21 13.51 11.23
C GLY A 146 -7.73 14.92 10.97
N ASN A 147 -8.86 15.27 11.59
CA ASN A 147 -9.71 16.42 11.27
C ASN A 147 -9.06 17.83 11.43
N GLU A 148 -7.81 17.91 11.86
CA GLU A 148 -7.09 19.17 12.09
C GLU A 148 -6.15 19.56 10.94
N ALA A 149 -5.90 18.66 9.98
CA ALA A 149 -5.00 18.94 8.87
C ALA A 149 -5.61 19.88 7.82
N SER A 150 -4.78 20.80 7.31
CA SER A 150 -5.17 21.73 6.25
C SER A 150 -4.74 21.21 4.88
N SER A 151 -5.71 21.01 3.98
CA SER A 151 -5.42 20.65 2.59
C SER A 151 -4.62 21.74 1.86
N GLU A 152 -4.78 23.01 2.21
CA GLU A 152 -4.02 24.12 1.65
C GLU A 152 -2.55 24.05 2.07
N GLU A 153 -2.26 23.76 3.34
CA GLU A 153 -0.87 23.63 3.82
C GLU A 153 -0.17 22.42 3.18
N LEU A 154 -0.87 21.30 3.03
CA LEU A 154 -0.35 20.12 2.31
C LEU A 154 -0.03 20.47 0.86
N LYS A 155 -0.92 21.20 0.18
CA LYS A 155 -0.74 21.62 -1.20
C LYS A 155 0.48 22.55 -1.35
N ASP A 156 0.60 23.55 -0.49
CA ASP A 156 1.73 24.49 -0.50
C ASP A 156 3.07 23.77 -0.31
N ALA A 157 3.12 22.79 0.60
CA ALA A 157 4.31 21.97 0.81
C ALA A 157 4.69 21.14 -0.43
N ILE A 158 3.71 20.61 -1.17
CA ILE A 158 3.95 19.91 -2.44
C ILE A 158 4.50 20.88 -3.48
N GLU A 159 3.89 22.06 -3.65
CA GLU A 159 4.34 23.06 -4.63
C GLU A 159 5.75 23.59 -4.32
N GLU A 160 6.13 23.70 -3.04
CA GLU A 160 7.47 24.09 -2.61
C GLU A 160 8.53 23.01 -2.89
N HIS A 161 8.18 21.73 -2.76
CA HIS A 161 9.13 20.61 -2.83
C HIS A 161 9.08 19.79 -4.12
N ALA A 162 8.15 20.09 -5.02
CA ALA A 162 8.06 19.45 -6.33
C ALA A 162 9.40 19.52 -7.07
N GLN A 163 9.76 18.41 -7.71
CA GLN A 163 10.98 18.27 -8.51
C GLN A 163 10.68 18.42 -10.00
N GLY A 164 9.42 18.25 -10.39
CA GLY A 164 8.91 18.36 -11.75
C GLY A 164 8.01 19.57 -12.01
N GLU A 165 7.42 19.59 -13.20
CA GLU A 165 6.40 20.58 -13.58
C GLU A 165 5.07 20.21 -12.92
N ILE A 166 4.48 21.17 -12.19
CA ILE A 166 3.19 21.02 -11.51
C ILE A 166 2.08 21.68 -12.32
N GLU A 167 0.99 20.94 -12.50
CA GLU A 167 -0.26 21.41 -13.08
C GLU A 167 -1.42 21.12 -12.13
N THR A 168 -2.33 22.07 -11.94
CA THR A 168 -3.60 21.80 -11.24
C THR A 168 -4.56 21.08 -12.17
N LEU A 169 -5.11 19.95 -11.69
CA LEU A 169 -6.17 19.22 -12.37
C LEU A 169 -7.53 19.71 -11.89
N GLN A 170 -8.45 19.92 -12.84
CA GLN A 170 -9.80 20.38 -12.52
C GLN A 170 -10.77 19.22 -12.29
N GLU A 171 -10.54 18.07 -12.93
CA GLU A 171 -11.46 16.94 -12.90
C GLU A 171 -10.68 15.62 -12.80
N LEU A 172 -11.07 14.82 -11.82
CA LEU A 172 -10.74 13.41 -11.66
C LEU A 172 -12.03 12.69 -11.22
N PRO A 173 -12.18 11.38 -11.53
CA PRO A 173 -13.36 10.61 -11.13
C PRO A 173 -13.30 10.23 -9.64
N MET A 174 -13.22 11.24 -8.78
CA MET A 174 -13.07 11.08 -7.33
C MET A 174 -13.89 12.15 -6.60
N SER A 175 -14.71 11.73 -5.65
CA SER A 175 -15.49 12.61 -4.78
C SER A 175 -14.65 13.17 -3.63
N GLY A 176 -15.07 14.28 -3.03
CA GLY A 176 -14.42 14.82 -1.84
C GLY A 176 -13.01 15.41 -2.06
N LEU A 177 -12.57 15.57 -3.31
CA LEU A 177 -11.28 16.17 -3.62
C LEU A 177 -11.20 17.62 -3.13
N GLN A 178 -10.18 17.90 -2.33
CA GLN A 178 -9.82 19.24 -1.87
C GLN A 178 -8.85 19.90 -2.86
N TYR A 179 -7.93 19.11 -3.40
CA TYR A 179 -7.09 19.48 -4.54
C TYR A 179 -6.65 18.25 -5.32
N ALA A 180 -6.26 18.49 -6.58
CA ALA A 180 -5.59 17.51 -7.42
C ALA A 180 -4.47 18.21 -8.21
N LEU A 181 -3.24 17.75 -8.05
CA LEU A 181 -2.07 18.22 -8.79
C LEU A 181 -1.48 17.08 -9.60
N LYS A 182 -0.98 17.39 -10.78
CA LYS A 182 -0.16 16.51 -11.61
C LYS A 182 1.26 17.05 -11.63
N GLU A 183 2.20 16.25 -11.18
CA GLU A 183 3.63 16.49 -11.35
C GLU A 183 4.16 15.63 -12.50
N SER A 184 4.94 16.23 -13.40
CA SER A 184 5.70 15.49 -14.42
C SER A 184 7.19 15.58 -14.12
N VAL A 185 7.80 14.44 -13.79
CA VAL A 185 9.21 14.34 -13.36
C VAL A 185 9.91 13.16 -14.05
N GLU A 186 11.24 13.16 -14.09
CA GLU A 186 12.04 12.02 -14.52
C GLU A 186 12.64 11.31 -13.30
N ILE A 187 12.34 10.02 -13.13
CA ILE A 187 12.85 9.19 -12.03
C ILE A 187 13.61 8.04 -12.64
N SER A 188 14.91 7.93 -12.30
CA SER A 188 15.77 6.86 -12.83
C SER A 188 15.83 6.78 -14.36
N GLY A 189 15.65 7.91 -15.05
CA GLY A 189 15.64 7.98 -16.52
C GLY A 189 14.28 7.65 -17.17
N GLU A 190 13.24 7.41 -16.37
CA GLU A 190 11.87 7.17 -16.83
C GLU A 190 10.99 8.37 -16.52
N ARG A 191 10.16 8.81 -17.47
CA ARG A 191 9.17 9.87 -17.19
C ARG A 191 8.11 9.29 -16.27
N THR A 192 7.79 10.00 -15.19
CA THR A 192 6.79 9.58 -14.21
C THR A 192 5.79 10.71 -14.03
N THR A 193 4.51 10.36 -14.09
CA THR A 193 3.42 11.22 -13.65
C THR A 193 3.18 10.93 -12.18
N ILE A 194 3.19 11.97 -11.33
CA ILE A 194 2.78 11.84 -9.93
C ILE A 194 1.49 12.62 -9.75
N TYR A 195 0.42 11.96 -9.30
CA TYR A 195 -0.76 12.67 -8.83
C TYR A 195 -0.61 12.92 -7.34
N HIS A 196 -0.71 14.19 -6.94
CA HIS A 196 -0.83 14.58 -5.54
C HIS A 196 -2.27 15.01 -5.29
N LEU A 197 -2.95 14.26 -4.44
CA LEU A 197 -4.37 14.45 -4.16
C LEU A 197 -4.57 14.63 -2.66
N ALA A 198 -5.54 15.47 -2.29
CA ALA A 198 -6.14 15.40 -0.98
C ALA A 198 -7.65 15.16 -1.13
N LYS A 199 -8.16 14.16 -0.43
CA LYS A 199 -9.58 13.75 -0.44
C LYS A 199 -10.11 13.82 0.98
N GLU A 200 -11.27 14.43 1.16
CA GLU A 200 -12.02 14.36 2.41
C GLU A 200 -13.10 13.28 2.30
N ALA A 201 -13.13 12.38 3.28
CA ALA A 201 -14.18 11.37 3.43
C ALA A 201 -14.58 11.29 4.90
N GLU A 202 -15.87 11.49 5.18
CA GLU A 202 -16.45 11.37 6.53
C GLU A 202 -15.75 12.22 7.61
N GLY A 203 -15.21 13.37 7.21
CA GLY A 203 -14.54 14.33 8.09
C GLY A 203 -13.03 14.10 8.27
N GLU A 204 -12.49 13.03 7.69
CA GLU A 204 -11.05 12.74 7.68
C GLU A 204 -10.43 13.12 6.33
N LEU A 205 -9.21 13.67 6.38
CA LEU A 205 -8.47 14.12 5.20
C LEU A 205 -7.42 13.08 4.81
N PHE A 206 -7.50 12.53 3.62
CA PHE A 206 -6.50 11.60 3.09
C PHE A 206 -5.58 12.31 2.11
N GLN A 207 -4.27 12.22 2.35
CA GLN A 207 -3.26 12.60 1.37
C GLN A 207 -2.86 11.37 0.55
N LEU A 208 -3.01 11.47 -0.77
CA LEU A 208 -2.75 10.39 -1.71
C LEU A 208 -1.68 10.83 -2.70
N THR A 209 -0.63 10.02 -2.85
CA THR A 209 0.43 10.28 -3.84
C THR A 209 0.59 9.09 -4.76
N VAL A 210 0.11 9.21 -6.00
CA VAL A 210 0.06 8.13 -7.00
C VAL A 210 1.24 8.26 -7.95
N PHE A 211 2.12 7.26 -7.99
CA PHE A 211 3.28 7.21 -8.88
C PHE A 211 2.96 6.35 -10.11
N LEU A 212 3.02 6.98 -11.29
CA LEU A 212 2.68 6.38 -12.58
C LEU A 212 3.84 6.57 -13.59
N PRO A 213 4.80 5.64 -13.62
CA PRO A 213 5.82 5.60 -14.68
C PRO A 213 5.18 5.51 -16.06
N ALA A 214 5.78 6.15 -17.06
CA ALA A 214 5.32 6.21 -18.44
C ALA A 214 5.56 4.89 -19.21
N LYS A 215 5.02 3.80 -18.67
CA LYS A 215 5.05 2.45 -19.27
C LYS A 215 3.66 2.09 -19.81
N GLU A 216 3.59 1.11 -20.70
CA GLU A 216 2.34 0.63 -21.32
C GLU A 216 1.25 0.29 -20.28
N ALA A 217 1.63 -0.33 -19.17
CA ALA A 217 0.70 -0.69 -18.10
C ALA A 217 -0.05 0.51 -17.49
N GLN A 218 0.47 1.73 -17.62
CA GLN A 218 -0.15 2.94 -17.07
C GLN A 218 -1.61 3.11 -17.53
N GLU A 219 -1.94 2.75 -18.77
CA GLU A 219 -3.28 2.93 -19.34
C GLU A 219 -4.37 2.18 -18.57
N GLY A 220 -4.04 1.00 -18.03
CA GLY A 220 -4.94 0.23 -17.18
C GLY A 220 -4.73 0.50 -15.68
N VAL A 221 -3.49 0.74 -15.26
CA VAL A 221 -3.15 0.89 -13.84
C VAL A 221 -3.65 2.20 -13.26
N ALA A 222 -3.52 3.31 -13.99
CA ALA A 222 -3.94 4.63 -13.51
C ALA A 222 -5.45 4.69 -13.17
N PRO A 223 -6.39 4.31 -14.06
CA PRO A 223 -7.82 4.32 -13.72
C PRO A 223 -8.16 3.31 -12.63
N SER A 224 -7.52 2.13 -12.61
CA SER A 224 -7.72 1.13 -11.55
C SER A 224 -7.30 1.66 -10.17
N MET A 225 -6.17 2.36 -10.08
CA MET A 225 -5.71 2.99 -8.84
C MET A 225 -6.68 4.06 -8.36
N LEU A 226 -7.08 4.99 -9.25
CA LEU A 226 -8.03 6.04 -8.89
C LEU A 226 -9.37 5.47 -8.42
N ALA A 227 -9.85 4.38 -9.04
CA ALA A 227 -11.09 3.71 -8.63
C ALA A 227 -11.00 3.10 -7.22
N MET A 228 -9.87 2.47 -6.85
CA MET A 228 -9.66 1.98 -5.48
C MET A 228 -9.57 3.13 -4.48
N LEU A 229 -8.82 4.20 -4.83
CA LEU A 229 -8.64 5.36 -3.96
C LEU A 229 -9.93 6.16 -3.72
N GLU A 230 -10.87 6.13 -4.66
CA GLU A 230 -12.20 6.70 -4.46
C GLU A 230 -12.95 6.05 -3.29
N THR A 231 -12.61 4.79 -2.96
CA THR A 231 -13.23 4.03 -1.88
C THR A 231 -12.59 4.23 -0.51
N VAL A 232 -11.56 5.07 -0.39
CA VAL A 232 -10.94 5.34 0.91
C VAL A 232 -11.92 6.09 1.81
N HIS A 233 -12.12 5.56 3.03
CA HIS A 233 -12.95 6.13 4.08
C HIS A 233 -12.41 5.69 5.47
N PRO A 234 -12.76 6.39 6.57
CA PRO A 234 -12.45 5.94 7.93
C PRO A 234 -13.02 4.55 8.30
#